data_AF-A0A951PUF8-F1
#
_entry.id   AF-A0A951PUF8-F1
#
_cell.length_a   1.000
_cell.length_b   1.000
_cell.length_c   1.000
_cell.angle_alpha   90.00
_cell.angle_beta   90.00
_cell.angle_gamma   90.00
#
_symmetry.space_group_name_H-M   'P 1'
#
loop_
_entity.id
_entity.type
_entity.pdbx_description
1 polymer ?
#
loop_
_entity_poly.entity_id
_entity_poly.type
_entity_poly.pdbx_seq_one_letter_code
_entity_poly.pdbx_strand_id
1 'polypeptide(L)'
;MPDTLRLDEVVEFAENPEPRCPCVLLLDTSGSMQGDAIEALNQGLLSLKDELIKNSLAARRVEVAIVTFDSNVNVVQDFVTADLFNPPILTAQGLTTMGGGIHKALDLIQERKSQYRANGIAYYRPWVFMITDGEPQGELDHVVEQATKRLQGDEANKRVAFFTVGVENANMARLNQIGVRTPLKLKGLNFIEMFVWLSASMSAVSHSQIEEQVALPPIGWGTV
;
A
#
# COMPACT_ATOMS: atom_id res chain seq x y z
N MET A 1 -24.18 -15.03 6.34
CA MET A 1 -23.27 -13.88 6.17
C MET A 1 -22.13 -14.11 5.16
N PRO A 2 -21.52 -15.31 4.98
CA PRO A 2 -20.51 -15.49 3.94
C PRO A 2 -21.06 -15.47 2.49
N ASP A 3 -22.33 -15.88 2.29
CA ASP A 3 -22.94 -15.88 0.95
C ASP A 3 -23.30 -14.50 0.41
N THR A 4 -23.52 -13.52 1.30
CA THR A 4 -23.84 -12.13 0.89
C THR A 4 -22.60 -11.41 0.38
N LEU A 5 -21.46 -11.54 1.09
CA LEU A 5 -20.17 -10.97 0.68
C LEU A 5 -19.71 -11.51 -0.69
N ARG A 6 -19.90 -12.81 -0.94
CA ARG A 6 -19.62 -13.39 -2.27
C ARG A 6 -20.52 -12.84 -3.36
N LEU A 7 -21.79 -12.57 -3.07
CA LEU A 7 -22.69 -11.99 -4.08
C LEU A 7 -22.26 -10.57 -4.43
N ASP A 8 -21.92 -9.76 -3.43
CA ASP A 8 -21.50 -8.37 -3.64
C ASP A 8 -20.21 -8.29 -4.49
N GLU A 9 -19.22 -9.17 -4.24
CA GLU A 9 -18.01 -9.28 -5.05
C GLU A 9 -18.30 -9.71 -6.50
N VAL A 10 -19.17 -10.71 -6.69
CA VAL A 10 -19.55 -11.19 -8.03
C VAL A 10 -20.26 -10.09 -8.80
N VAL A 11 -21.12 -9.31 -8.14
CA VAL A 11 -21.80 -8.15 -8.75
C VAL A 11 -20.78 -7.06 -9.11
N GLU A 12 -19.86 -6.70 -8.19
CA GLU A 12 -18.80 -5.72 -8.44
C GLU A 12 -17.97 -6.08 -9.69
N PHE A 13 -17.52 -7.34 -9.80
CA PHE A 13 -16.72 -7.81 -10.92
C PHE A 13 -17.52 -7.98 -12.21
N ALA A 14 -18.82 -8.24 -12.13
CA ALA A 14 -19.71 -8.25 -13.29
C ALA A 14 -19.95 -6.84 -13.85
N GLU A 15 -20.09 -5.84 -12.97
CA GLU A 15 -20.28 -4.44 -13.37
C GLU A 15 -18.99 -3.80 -13.91
N ASN A 16 -17.84 -4.24 -13.40
CA ASN A 16 -16.53 -3.76 -13.85
C ASN A 16 -15.54 -4.93 -14.09
N PRO A 17 -15.49 -5.46 -15.33
CA PRO A 17 -14.60 -6.56 -15.69
C PRO A 17 -13.17 -6.12 -16.03
N GLU A 18 -12.80 -4.86 -15.78
CA GLU A 18 -11.49 -4.32 -16.10
C GLU A 18 -10.38 -5.00 -15.27
N PRO A 19 -9.15 -5.15 -15.83
CA PRO A 19 -8.01 -5.65 -15.06
C PRO A 19 -7.69 -4.78 -13.84
N ARG A 20 -7.48 -5.41 -12.68
CA ARG A 20 -7.30 -4.68 -11.41
C ARG A 20 -5.83 -4.41 -11.09
N CYS A 21 -5.56 -3.22 -10.57
CA CYS A 21 -4.26 -2.76 -10.09
C CYS A 21 -4.35 -2.55 -8.57
N PRO A 22 -4.24 -3.61 -7.76
CA PRO A 22 -4.33 -3.52 -6.30
C PRO A 22 -3.10 -2.86 -5.68
N CYS A 23 -3.35 -1.92 -4.78
CA CYS A 23 -2.36 -1.25 -3.95
C CYS A 23 -2.77 -1.26 -2.48
N VAL A 24 -1.88 -1.71 -1.60
CA VAL A 24 -2.04 -1.56 -0.14
C VAL A 24 -1.16 -0.42 0.34
N LEU A 25 -1.76 0.54 1.02
CA LEU A 25 -1.06 1.53 1.82
C LEU A 25 -0.89 0.93 3.23
N LEU A 26 0.35 0.58 3.57
CA LEU A 26 0.73 0.08 4.89
C LEU A 26 1.29 1.26 5.70
N LEU A 27 0.46 1.82 6.56
CA LEU A 27 0.70 3.14 7.16
C LEU A 27 1.05 3.00 8.63
N ASP A 28 2.21 3.52 9.01
CA ASP A 28 2.61 3.66 10.40
C ASP A 28 1.72 4.71 11.08
N THR A 29 1.03 4.29 12.14
CA THR A 29 0.26 5.17 13.02
C THR A 29 0.76 5.10 14.45
N SER A 30 2.04 4.75 14.62
CA SER A 30 2.72 4.70 15.92
C SER A 30 2.88 6.10 16.52
N GLY A 31 3.21 6.17 17.82
CA GLY A 31 3.38 7.44 18.52
C GLY A 31 4.49 8.34 17.96
N SER A 32 5.48 7.82 17.22
CA SER A 32 6.51 8.63 16.57
C SER A 32 5.94 9.53 15.47
N MET A 33 4.89 9.07 14.79
CA MET A 33 4.22 9.81 13.71
C MET A 33 3.37 11.00 14.22
N GLN A 34 3.28 11.23 15.53
CA GLN A 34 2.44 12.26 16.14
C GLN A 34 2.86 13.68 15.73
N GLY A 35 1.88 14.51 15.36
CA GLY A 35 2.09 15.90 14.97
C GLY A 35 2.08 16.06 13.45
N ASP A 36 3.04 16.81 12.91
CA ASP A 36 3.06 17.20 11.51
C ASP A 36 3.07 15.98 10.56
N ALA A 37 3.72 14.87 10.95
CA ALA A 37 3.85 13.67 10.11
C ALA A 37 2.49 13.00 9.82
N ILE A 38 1.68 12.71 10.84
CA ILE A 38 0.34 12.11 10.66
C ILE A 38 -0.64 13.08 9.99
N GLU A 39 -0.53 14.39 10.28
CA GLU A 39 -1.34 15.42 9.60
C GLU A 39 -1.02 15.48 8.11
N ALA A 40 0.26 15.51 7.74
CA ALA A 40 0.70 15.53 6.36
C ALA A 40 0.37 14.21 5.64
N LEU A 41 0.43 13.06 6.32
CA LEU A 41 -0.01 11.78 5.77
C LEU A 41 -1.51 11.81 5.43
N ASN A 42 -2.35 12.31 6.33
CA ASN A 42 -3.79 12.48 6.08
C ASN A 42 -4.06 13.39 4.88
N GLN A 43 -3.36 14.52 4.75
CA GLN A 43 -3.47 15.40 3.57
C GLN A 43 -3.01 14.72 2.27
N GLY A 44 -1.94 13.92 2.37
CA GLY A 44 -1.45 13.10 1.27
C GLY A 44 -2.49 12.09 0.76
N LEU A 45 -3.20 11.41 1.66
CA LEU A 45 -4.24 10.45 1.29
C LEU A 45 -5.42 11.11 0.56
N LEU A 46 -5.82 12.31 0.97
CA LEU A 46 -6.82 13.12 0.26
C LEU A 46 -6.34 13.47 -1.15
N SER A 47 -5.08 13.90 -1.27
CA SER A 47 -4.48 14.20 -2.57
C SER A 47 -4.40 12.96 -3.47
N LEU A 48 -4.07 11.79 -2.92
CA LEU A 48 -4.07 10.52 -3.66
C LEU A 48 -5.43 10.24 -4.28
N LYS A 49 -6.51 10.38 -3.48
CA LYS A 49 -7.88 10.21 -3.94
C LYS A 49 -8.16 11.14 -5.13
N ASP A 50 -7.91 12.42 -4.94
CA ASP A 50 -8.20 13.45 -5.94
C ASP A 50 -7.42 13.23 -7.24
N GLU A 51 -6.18 12.74 -7.18
CA GLU A 51 -5.41 12.43 -8.39
C GLU A 51 -5.90 11.15 -9.10
N LEU A 52 -6.26 10.10 -8.36
CA LEU A 52 -6.71 8.84 -8.98
C LEU A 52 -8.04 9.00 -9.72
N ILE A 53 -8.98 9.79 -9.17
CA ILE A 53 -10.30 9.98 -9.78
C ILE A 53 -10.28 10.87 -11.03
N LYS A 54 -9.22 11.66 -11.26
CA LYS A 54 -9.06 12.47 -12.47
C LYS A 54 -8.90 11.62 -13.73
N ASN A 55 -8.41 10.39 -13.61
CA ASN A 55 -8.26 9.47 -14.73
C ASN A 55 -9.35 8.39 -14.66
N SER A 56 -10.29 8.43 -15.62
CA SER A 56 -11.45 7.52 -15.64
C SER A 56 -11.09 6.04 -15.70
N LEU A 57 -9.95 5.68 -16.33
CA LEU A 57 -9.50 4.29 -16.37
C LEU A 57 -8.84 3.88 -15.05
N ALA A 58 -7.99 4.75 -14.50
CA ALA A 58 -7.37 4.50 -13.19
C ALA A 58 -8.45 4.40 -12.09
N ALA A 59 -9.48 5.25 -12.15
CA ALA A 59 -10.63 5.22 -11.24
C ALA A 59 -11.29 3.83 -11.14
N ARG A 60 -11.34 3.10 -12.28
CA ARG A 60 -11.95 1.76 -12.37
C ARG A 60 -10.97 0.61 -12.13
N ARG A 61 -9.70 0.78 -12.49
CA ARG A 61 -8.68 -0.28 -12.42
C ARG A 61 -7.93 -0.29 -11.10
N VAL A 62 -7.61 0.88 -10.54
CA VAL A 62 -6.84 0.99 -9.30
C VAL A 62 -7.75 0.67 -8.12
N GLU A 63 -7.31 -0.29 -7.30
CA GLU A 63 -7.95 -0.61 -6.03
C GLU A 63 -6.99 -0.28 -4.90
N VAL A 64 -7.48 0.42 -3.88
CA VAL A 64 -6.68 0.87 -2.73
C VAL A 64 -7.25 0.27 -1.46
N ALA A 65 -6.38 -0.37 -0.67
CA ALA A 65 -6.67 -0.78 0.70
C ALA A 65 -5.70 -0.06 1.67
N ILE A 66 -6.14 0.14 2.91
CA ILE A 66 -5.34 0.77 3.95
C ILE A 66 -5.21 -0.17 5.14
N VAL A 67 -3.97 -0.53 5.45
CA VAL A 67 -3.59 -1.23 6.67
C VAL A 67 -2.80 -0.27 7.53
N THR A 68 -3.23 -0.05 8.77
CA THR A 68 -2.45 0.71 9.74
C THR A 68 -1.75 -0.22 10.71
N PHE A 69 -0.60 0.21 11.22
CA PHE A 69 0.09 -0.49 12.29
C PHE A 69 0.58 0.50 13.35
N ASP A 70 0.23 0.19 14.59
CA ASP A 70 0.72 0.84 15.80
C ASP A 70 1.13 -0.23 16.83
N SER A 71 0.57 -0.22 18.04
CA SER A 71 0.59 -1.39 18.93
C SER A 71 -0.28 -2.55 18.42
N ASN A 72 -1.16 -2.28 17.45
CA ASN A 72 -2.06 -3.22 16.80
C ASN A 72 -2.00 -3.03 15.29
N VAL A 73 -2.39 -4.06 14.55
CA VAL A 73 -2.48 -4.02 13.09
C VAL A 73 -3.93 -4.07 12.67
N ASN A 74 -4.39 -3.05 11.94
CA ASN A 74 -5.79 -2.90 11.56
C ASN A 74 -5.94 -2.72 10.06
N VAL A 75 -6.93 -3.38 9.46
CA VAL A 75 -7.41 -3.02 8.11
C VAL A 75 -8.47 -1.96 8.32
N VAL A 76 -8.11 -0.70 8.13
CA VAL A 76 -9.04 0.43 8.31
C VAL A 76 -9.88 0.67 7.06
N GLN A 77 -9.42 0.18 5.92
CA GLN A 77 -10.18 0.14 4.68
C GLN A 77 -9.75 -1.08 3.86
N ASP A 78 -10.72 -1.90 3.43
CA ASP A 78 -10.47 -2.98 2.48
C ASP A 78 -10.27 -2.41 1.05
N PHE A 79 -9.98 -3.28 0.09
CA PHE A 79 -9.85 -2.90 -1.31
C PHE A 79 -11.15 -2.30 -1.83
N VAL A 80 -11.04 -1.06 -2.29
CA VAL A 80 -12.09 -0.36 -3.03
C VAL A 80 -11.48 0.29 -4.25
N THR A 81 -12.26 0.44 -5.31
CA THR A 81 -11.84 1.23 -6.48
C THR A 81 -11.62 2.69 -6.11
N ALA A 82 -10.80 3.38 -6.88
CA ALA A 82 -10.42 4.76 -6.56
C ALA A 82 -11.60 5.75 -6.54
N ASP A 83 -12.69 5.48 -7.25
CA ASP A 83 -13.94 6.27 -7.17
C ASP A 83 -14.72 6.06 -5.85
N LEU A 84 -14.56 4.89 -5.22
CA LEU A 84 -15.13 4.55 -3.91
C LEU A 84 -14.15 4.82 -2.75
N PHE A 85 -12.91 5.18 -3.07
CA PHE A 85 -11.88 5.45 -2.08
C PHE A 85 -12.25 6.65 -1.21
N ASN A 86 -12.35 6.43 0.11
CA ASN A 86 -12.63 7.49 1.07
C ASN A 86 -11.68 7.37 2.27
N PRO A 87 -10.51 8.02 2.21
CA PRO A 87 -9.47 7.80 3.20
C PRO A 87 -9.95 8.23 4.59
N PRO A 88 -9.73 7.40 5.63
CA PRO A 88 -10.04 7.75 7.00
C PRO A 88 -9.09 8.84 7.51
N ILE A 89 -9.50 9.55 8.56
CA ILE A 89 -8.59 10.39 9.32
C ILE A 89 -7.83 9.50 10.30
N LEU A 90 -6.52 9.43 10.13
CA LEU A 90 -5.61 8.63 10.94
C LEU A 90 -5.12 9.42 12.16
N THR A 91 -4.89 8.71 13.26
CA THR A 91 -4.33 9.25 14.51
C THR A 91 -3.13 8.42 14.93
N ALA A 92 -2.07 9.09 15.38
CA ALA A 92 -0.84 8.45 15.86
C ALA A 92 -0.96 8.05 17.34
N GLN A 93 -0.52 6.85 17.70
CA GLN A 93 -0.53 6.33 19.08
C GLN A 93 0.32 5.06 19.20
N GLY A 94 0.66 4.63 20.42
CA GLY A 94 1.20 3.29 20.64
C GLY A 94 2.62 3.05 20.07
N LEU A 95 2.95 1.77 19.89
CA LEU A 95 4.25 1.27 19.42
C LEU A 95 4.22 1.00 17.91
N THR A 96 5.18 0.23 17.38
CA THR A 96 5.40 0.07 15.94
C THR A 96 5.51 -1.42 15.57
N THR A 97 4.38 -2.15 15.54
CA THR A 97 4.32 -3.58 15.19
C THR A 97 4.42 -3.80 13.68
N MET A 98 5.57 -3.46 13.11
CA MET A 98 5.86 -3.44 11.68
C MET A 98 5.79 -4.83 11.03
N GLY A 99 6.36 -5.86 11.65
CA GLY A 99 6.35 -7.25 11.16
C GLY A 99 4.93 -7.79 11.04
N GLY A 100 4.10 -7.57 12.07
CA GLY A 100 2.66 -7.82 12.00
C GLY A 100 1.97 -7.07 10.85
N GLY A 101 2.30 -5.79 10.67
CA GLY A 101 1.79 -4.95 9.57
C GLY A 101 2.10 -5.51 8.19
N ILE A 102 3.37 -5.88 7.97
CA ILE A 102 3.84 -6.50 6.72
C ILE A 102 3.11 -7.81 6.47
N HIS A 103 2.99 -8.69 7.47
CA HIS A 103 2.25 -9.94 7.32
C HIS A 103 0.79 -9.70 6.91
N LYS A 104 0.10 -8.77 7.59
CA LYS A 104 -1.30 -8.47 7.29
C LYS A 104 -1.49 -7.90 5.89
N ALA A 105 -0.60 -7.00 5.44
CA ALA A 105 -0.64 -6.46 4.09
C ALA A 105 -0.45 -7.55 3.03
N LEU A 106 0.49 -8.48 3.24
CA LEU A 106 0.73 -9.60 2.33
C LEU A 106 -0.43 -10.61 2.32
N ASP A 107 -1.06 -10.86 3.47
CA ASP A 107 -2.26 -11.70 3.56
C ASP A 107 -3.42 -11.08 2.79
N LEU A 108 -3.66 -9.77 2.96
CA LEU A 108 -4.72 -9.03 2.28
C LEU A 108 -4.55 -9.08 0.75
N ILE A 109 -3.31 -8.91 0.27
CA ILE A 109 -2.98 -9.06 -1.16
C ILE A 109 -3.23 -10.49 -1.64
N GLN A 110 -2.86 -11.50 -0.86
CA GLN A 110 -3.05 -12.90 -1.23
C GLN A 110 -4.54 -13.26 -1.33
N GLU A 111 -5.35 -12.78 -0.40
CA GLU A 111 -6.79 -12.94 -0.38
C GLU A 111 -7.45 -12.28 -1.59
N ARG A 112 -7.14 -10.99 -1.85
CA ARG A 112 -7.70 -10.27 -3.01
C ARG A 112 -7.32 -10.92 -4.34
N LYS A 113 -6.07 -11.41 -4.48
CA LYS A 113 -5.66 -12.21 -5.67
C LYS A 113 -6.45 -13.51 -5.82
N SER A 114 -6.86 -14.13 -4.71
CA SER A 114 -7.70 -15.33 -4.75
C SER A 114 -9.09 -14.99 -5.28
N GLN A 115 -9.69 -13.89 -4.80
CA GLN A 115 -10.98 -13.39 -5.28
C GLN A 115 -10.94 -13.09 -6.79
N TYR A 116 -9.88 -12.42 -7.28
CA TYR A 116 -9.75 -12.17 -8.72
C TYR A 116 -9.73 -13.47 -9.53
N ARG A 117 -8.92 -14.45 -9.12
CA ARG A 117 -8.83 -15.74 -9.82
C ARG A 117 -10.15 -16.49 -9.80
N ALA A 118 -10.86 -16.48 -8.68
CA ALA A 118 -12.16 -17.13 -8.55
C ALA A 118 -13.22 -16.54 -9.48
N ASN A 119 -13.12 -15.23 -9.77
CA ASN A 119 -14.04 -14.50 -10.63
C ASN A 119 -13.53 -14.28 -12.06
N GLY A 120 -12.39 -14.87 -12.44
CA GLY A 120 -11.82 -14.72 -13.78
C GLY A 120 -11.30 -13.31 -14.09
N ILE A 121 -11.04 -12.50 -13.06
CA ILE A 121 -10.56 -11.12 -13.19
C ILE A 121 -9.03 -11.13 -13.31
N ALA A 122 -8.55 -10.49 -14.37
CA ALA A 122 -7.12 -10.30 -14.56
C ALA A 122 -6.60 -9.19 -13.63
N TYR A 123 -5.34 -9.26 -13.21
CA TYR A 123 -4.76 -8.25 -12.32
C TYR A 123 -3.28 -8.02 -12.61
N TYR A 124 -2.85 -6.77 -12.40
CA TYR A 124 -1.45 -6.38 -12.44
C TYR A 124 -0.73 -6.79 -11.17
N ARG A 125 0.60 -6.85 -11.21
CA ARG A 125 1.41 -7.14 -10.02
C ARG A 125 1.04 -6.17 -8.89
N PRO A 126 0.54 -6.66 -7.74
CA PRO A 126 0.09 -5.80 -6.64
C PRO A 126 1.21 -5.01 -6.00
N TRP A 127 0.89 -3.82 -5.49
CA TRP A 127 1.85 -2.93 -4.83
C TRP A 127 1.56 -2.82 -3.34
N VAL A 128 2.60 -2.73 -2.51
CA VAL A 128 2.51 -2.37 -1.10
C VAL A 128 3.43 -1.18 -0.86
N PHE A 129 2.88 -0.09 -0.33
CA PHE A 129 3.63 1.10 0.07
C PHE A 129 3.63 1.18 1.59
N MET A 130 4.75 0.80 2.20
CA MET A 130 4.96 0.98 3.63
C MET A 130 5.50 2.38 3.89
N ILE A 131 4.83 3.14 4.75
CA ILE A 131 5.23 4.49 5.16
C ILE A 131 5.46 4.47 6.66
N THR A 132 6.67 4.82 7.10
CA THR A 132 7.06 4.76 8.51
C THR A 132 8.20 5.73 8.82
N ASP A 133 8.19 6.33 10.01
CA ASP A 133 9.31 7.08 10.57
C ASP A 133 10.11 6.29 11.62
N GLY A 134 9.67 5.06 11.93
CA GLY A 134 10.09 4.32 13.11
C GLY A 134 10.81 3.01 12.81
N GLU A 135 11.41 2.46 13.86
CA GLU A 135 11.91 1.09 13.89
C GLU A 135 10.84 0.16 14.45
N PRO A 136 10.83 -1.13 14.05
CA PRO A 136 9.96 -2.12 14.68
C PRO A 136 10.11 -2.09 16.21
N GLN A 137 9.02 -1.84 16.93
CA GLN A 137 8.99 -1.76 18.38
C GLN A 137 7.71 -2.42 18.89
N GLY A 138 7.81 -3.17 20.00
CA GLY A 138 6.64 -3.78 20.64
C GLY A 138 6.26 -5.17 20.12
N GLU A 139 7.05 -5.74 19.22
CA GLU A 139 6.96 -7.15 18.80
C GLU A 139 8.29 -7.88 18.97
N LEU A 140 8.25 -9.22 18.95
CA LEU A 140 9.45 -10.04 19.08
C LEU A 140 10.26 -10.00 17.77
N ASP A 141 11.59 -9.92 17.86
CA ASP A 141 12.48 -9.82 16.68
C ASP A 141 12.22 -10.89 15.61
N HIS A 142 11.91 -12.12 16.04
CA HIS A 142 11.63 -13.22 15.12
C HIS A 142 10.40 -12.96 14.23
N VAL A 143 9.43 -12.15 14.67
CA VAL A 143 8.24 -11.77 13.88
C VAL A 143 8.66 -10.88 12.72
N VAL A 144 9.50 -9.88 13.00
CA VAL A 144 10.07 -8.98 11.98
C VAL A 144 10.93 -9.77 10.98
N GLU A 145 11.74 -10.71 11.47
CA GLU A 145 12.55 -11.58 10.61
C GLU A 145 11.69 -12.48 9.71
N GLN A 146 10.61 -13.06 10.24
CA GLN A 146 9.68 -13.88 9.47
C GLN A 146 8.95 -13.05 8.41
N ALA A 147 8.50 -11.85 8.76
CA ALA A 147 7.87 -10.91 7.83
C ALA A 147 8.84 -10.52 6.70
N THR A 148 10.09 -10.21 7.05
CA THR A 148 11.16 -9.89 6.10
C THR A 148 11.44 -11.04 5.14
N LYS A 149 11.59 -12.27 5.65
CA LYS A 149 11.81 -13.47 4.82
C LYS A 149 10.65 -13.74 3.88
N ARG A 150 9.41 -13.60 4.38
CA ARG A 150 8.20 -13.75 3.57
C ARG A 150 8.16 -12.70 2.47
N LEU A 151 8.42 -11.45 2.80
CA LEU A 151 8.45 -10.34 1.85
C LEU A 151 9.50 -10.57 0.75
N GLN A 152 10.72 -10.97 1.12
CA GLN A 152 11.78 -11.32 0.17
C GLN A 152 11.33 -12.42 -0.79
N GLY A 153 10.69 -13.47 -0.27
CA GLY A 153 10.10 -14.53 -1.09
C GLY A 153 9.01 -14.03 -2.03
N ASP A 154 8.10 -13.17 -1.57
CA ASP A 154 7.01 -12.63 -2.37
C ASP A 154 7.51 -11.71 -3.49
N GLU A 155 8.48 -10.85 -3.22
CA GLU A 155 9.12 -10.00 -4.24
C GLU A 155 9.92 -10.82 -5.27
N ALA A 156 10.74 -11.79 -4.81
CA ALA A 156 11.54 -12.63 -5.70
C ALA A 156 10.67 -13.45 -6.68
N ASN A 157 9.50 -13.91 -6.21
CA ASN A 157 8.52 -14.63 -7.03
C ASN A 157 7.55 -13.69 -7.78
N LYS A 158 7.85 -12.39 -7.84
CA LYS A 158 7.03 -11.35 -8.49
C LYS A 158 5.58 -11.30 -8.00
N ARG A 159 5.30 -11.76 -6.77
CA ARG A 159 3.95 -11.82 -6.19
C ARG A 159 3.42 -10.47 -5.76
N VAL A 160 4.31 -9.55 -5.37
CA VAL A 160 4.03 -8.18 -4.90
C VAL A 160 5.24 -7.29 -5.19
N ALA A 161 5.05 -6.01 -5.46
CA ALA A 161 6.10 -4.99 -5.44
C ALA A 161 5.97 -4.17 -4.15
N PHE A 162 6.99 -4.18 -3.30
CA PHE A 162 6.97 -3.57 -1.98
C PHE A 162 7.94 -2.40 -1.91
N PHE A 163 7.41 -1.24 -1.56
CA PHE A 163 8.14 0.01 -1.45
C PHE A 163 8.15 0.44 0.00
N THR A 164 9.33 0.74 0.51
CA THR A 164 9.52 1.25 1.88
C THR A 164 9.84 2.73 1.81
N VAL A 165 9.03 3.55 2.47
CA VAL A 165 9.18 5.01 2.52
C VAL A 165 9.46 5.42 3.97
N GLY A 166 10.65 5.95 4.19
CA GLY A 166 11.09 6.52 5.45
C GLY A 166 10.65 7.98 5.57
N VAL A 167 10.02 8.35 6.68
CA VAL A 167 9.57 9.70 6.98
C VAL A 167 10.52 10.34 8.01
N GLU A 168 10.83 11.63 7.84
CA GLU A 168 11.68 12.41 8.76
C GLU A 168 13.00 11.74 9.18
N ASN A 169 13.09 11.27 10.43
CA ASN A 169 14.29 10.70 11.04
C ASN A 169 14.32 9.17 10.97
N ALA A 170 13.50 8.56 10.10
CA ALA A 170 13.46 7.13 9.85
C ALA A 170 14.85 6.49 9.81
N ASN A 171 15.02 5.36 10.50
CA ASN A 171 16.23 4.57 10.41
C ASN A 171 16.30 3.84 9.06
N MET A 172 16.84 4.54 8.07
CA MET A 172 17.00 4.03 6.71
C MET A 172 17.85 2.75 6.64
N ALA A 173 18.83 2.59 7.53
CA ALA A 173 19.65 1.37 7.59
C ALA A 173 18.82 0.17 8.02
N ARG A 174 17.94 0.35 9.01
CA ARG A 174 17.01 -0.69 9.45
C ARG A 174 15.96 -1.00 8.38
N LEU A 175 15.37 0.03 7.77
CA LEU A 175 14.44 -0.15 6.65
C LEU A 175 15.08 -0.90 5.48
N ASN A 176 16.37 -0.70 5.22
CA ASN A 176 17.10 -1.38 4.15
C ASN A 176 17.38 -2.86 4.49
N GLN A 177 17.35 -3.26 5.76
CA GLN A 177 17.43 -4.68 6.15
C GLN A 177 16.09 -5.40 5.95
N ILE A 178 14.97 -4.68 6.06
CA ILE A 178 13.61 -5.22 5.95
C ILE A 178 13.12 -5.21 4.49
N GLY A 179 13.33 -4.10 3.80
CA GLY A 179 12.94 -3.91 2.41
C GLY A 179 13.79 -4.73 1.44
N VAL A 180 13.18 -5.19 0.35
CA VAL A 180 13.90 -5.82 -0.77
C VAL A 180 14.48 -4.76 -1.70
N ARG A 181 13.70 -3.70 -1.91
CA ARG A 181 14.11 -2.51 -2.66
C ARG A 181 14.80 -1.55 -1.71
N THR A 182 15.70 -0.74 -2.25
CA THR A 182 16.29 0.36 -1.50
C THR A 182 15.18 1.29 -0.98
N PRO A 183 15.09 1.51 0.34
CA PRO A 183 14.08 2.40 0.90
C PRO A 183 14.27 3.82 0.39
N LEU A 184 13.16 4.55 0.28
CA LEU A 184 13.14 5.94 -0.16
C LEU A 184 12.87 6.83 1.04
N LYS A 185 13.69 7.86 1.25
CA LYS A 185 13.43 8.88 2.26
C LYS A 185 12.54 9.97 1.67
N LEU A 186 11.42 10.27 2.31
CA LEU A 186 10.54 11.37 1.92
C LEU A 186 11.27 12.70 2.11
N LYS A 187 11.25 13.57 1.10
CA LYS A 187 11.81 14.93 1.23
C LYS A 187 10.86 15.77 2.07
N GLY A 188 11.24 16.02 3.32
CA GLY A 188 10.32 16.64 4.29
C GLY A 188 9.08 15.76 4.48
N LEU A 189 7.90 16.39 4.52
CA LEU A 189 6.60 15.71 4.63
C LEU A 189 5.82 15.76 3.32
N ASN A 190 6.50 15.64 2.18
CA ASN A 190 5.89 15.81 0.85
C ASN A 190 5.14 14.57 0.37
N PHE A 191 4.18 14.09 1.18
CA PHE A 191 3.31 12.97 0.83
C PHE A 191 2.48 13.26 -0.43
N ILE A 192 2.13 14.52 -0.67
CA ILE A 192 1.37 14.92 -1.85
C ILE A 192 2.12 14.55 -3.12
N GLU A 193 3.38 14.98 -3.31
CA GLU A 193 4.14 14.63 -4.52
C GLU A 193 4.40 13.12 -4.62
N MET A 194 4.62 12.44 -3.49
CA MET A 194 4.74 10.99 -3.45
C MET A 194 3.47 10.30 -3.97
N PHE A 195 2.30 10.73 -3.51
CA PHE A 195 1.03 10.15 -3.90
C PHE A 195 0.62 10.55 -5.32
N VAL A 196 0.98 11.75 -5.79
CA VAL A 196 0.87 12.14 -7.20
C VAL A 196 1.71 11.21 -8.07
N TRP A 197 2.96 10.95 -7.68
CA TRP A 197 3.83 10.00 -8.39
C TRP A 197 3.28 8.58 -8.36
N LEU A 198 2.74 8.15 -7.21
CA LEU A 198 2.13 6.84 -7.05
C LEU A 198 0.89 6.70 -7.94
N SER A 199 0.01 7.70 -7.96
CA SER A 199 -1.15 7.77 -8.84
C SER A 199 -0.75 7.74 -10.31
N ALA A 200 0.25 8.53 -10.71
CA ALA A 200 0.77 8.53 -12.09
C ALA A 200 1.35 7.15 -12.47
N SER A 201 2.06 6.51 -11.54
CA SER A 201 2.64 5.18 -11.73
C SER A 201 1.57 4.09 -11.86
N MET A 202 0.58 4.09 -10.96
CA MET A 202 -0.56 3.18 -11.02
C MET A 202 -1.42 3.43 -12.26
N SER A 203 -1.58 4.69 -12.67
CA SER A 203 -2.23 5.06 -13.92
C SER A 203 -1.46 4.48 -15.10
N ALA A 204 -0.15 4.65 -15.19
CA ALA A 204 0.67 4.11 -16.28
C ALA A 204 0.56 2.57 -16.36
N VAL A 205 0.65 1.87 -15.22
CA VAL A 205 0.45 0.42 -15.14
C VAL A 205 -0.96 0.03 -15.55
N SER A 206 -1.97 0.77 -15.09
CA SER A 206 -3.37 0.51 -15.47
C SER A 206 -3.64 0.74 -16.96
N HIS A 207 -2.77 1.43 -17.72
CA HIS A 207 -2.91 1.59 -19.16
C HIS A 207 -2.07 0.59 -19.97
N SER A 208 -1.18 -0.18 -19.33
CA SER A 208 -0.29 -1.13 -20.01
C SER A 208 -0.93 -2.51 -20.22
N GLN A 209 -0.26 -3.36 -21.00
CA GLN A 209 -0.60 -4.78 -21.00
C GLN A 209 -0.15 -5.45 -19.70
N ILE A 210 -0.84 -6.51 -19.31
CA ILE A 210 -0.46 -7.33 -18.16
C ILE A 210 0.86 -8.02 -18.50
N GLU A 211 1.80 -8.06 -17.55
CA GLU A 211 3.18 -8.55 -17.71
C GLU A 211 4.14 -7.61 -18.47
N GLU A 212 3.67 -6.50 -19.02
CA GLU A 212 4.52 -5.48 -19.64
C GLU A 212 5.35 -4.74 -18.58
N GLN A 213 6.64 -4.54 -18.86
CA GLN A 213 7.51 -3.77 -17.98
C GLN A 213 7.33 -2.28 -18.24
N VAL A 214 6.51 -1.62 -17.42
CA VAL A 214 6.27 -0.17 -17.50
C VAL A 214 7.44 0.59 -16.88
N ALA A 215 7.98 1.55 -17.64
CA ALA A 215 8.93 2.52 -17.10
C ALA A 215 8.18 3.46 -16.14
N LEU A 216 8.52 3.39 -14.85
CA LEU A 216 7.94 4.27 -13.85
C LEU A 216 8.49 5.70 -14.00
N PRO A 217 7.68 6.74 -13.71
CA PRO A 217 8.16 8.10 -13.69
C PRO A 217 9.36 8.25 -12.71
N PRO A 218 10.28 9.19 -12.93
CA PRO A 218 11.39 9.41 -12.01
C PRO A 218 10.86 9.83 -10.63
N ILE A 219 11.50 9.32 -9.58
CA ILE A 219 11.15 9.65 -8.18
C ILE A 219 11.69 11.05 -7.86
N GLY A 220 10.81 12.06 -7.88
CA GLY A 220 11.15 13.45 -7.53
C GLY A 220 11.01 13.79 -6.04
N TRP A 221 10.09 13.11 -5.37
CA TRP A 221 9.64 13.36 -3.99
C TRP A 221 10.52 12.75 -2.90
N GLY A 222 11.42 11.83 -3.28
CA GLY A 222 12.26 11.09 -2.34
C GLY A 222 13.75 11.15 -2.68
N THR A 223 14.58 10.78 -1.71
CA THR A 223 16.01 10.49 -1.90
C THR A 223 16.31 9.07 -1.48
N VAL A 224 17.33 8.47 -2.08
CA VAL A 224 17.92 7.22 -1.59
C VAL A 224 18.84 7.52 -0.41
#